data_AF-A0A941ZVU4-F1
#
_entry.id   AF-A0A941ZVU4-F1
#
_cell.length_a   1.000
_cell.length_b   1.000
_cell.length_c   1.000
_cell.angle_alpha   90.00
_cell.angle_beta   90.00
_cell.angle_gamma   90.00
#
_symmetry.space_group_name_H-M   'P 1'
#
loop_
_entity.id
_entity.type
_entity.pdbx_description
1 polymer ?
#
loop_
_entity_poly.entity_id
_entity_poly.type
_entity_poly.pdbx_seq_one_letter_code
_entity_poly.pdbx_strand_id
1 'polypeptide(L)'
;MIVAKQKPIDEMIEGLKNADKILVAGCNECVTVCESGGKKEVAVLASALRMYFMNHGKEVKIDEITLERQCDHEYLEELRKVIDQYDIVLSLACGVGVQFLAEKYMRTPVLPGVDTCFMGVTEQRGVWTERCQGCGQCILARTGGICPVSRCAKRLFNGPCGGSTRGKCEIDKDLDCGWQLIINRLKELGRLEDYELLIPIKDWSRERAGGPRKIVREDVQ
;
A
#
# COMPACT_ATOMS: atom_id res chain seq x y z
N MET A 1 5.05 0.19 5.54
CA MET A 1 3.61 0.50 5.40
C MET A 1 3.20 0.42 3.94
N ILE A 2 1.96 0.03 3.65
CA ILE A 2 1.34 0.22 2.34
C ILE A 2 0.76 1.63 2.29
N VAL A 3 1.21 2.43 1.34
CA VAL A 3 0.69 3.77 1.06
C VAL A 3 -0.50 3.63 0.11
N ALA A 4 -1.59 4.28 0.45
CA ALA A 4 -2.78 4.38 -0.36
C ALA A 4 -3.21 5.84 -0.50
N LYS A 5 -4.10 6.11 -1.44
CA LYS A 5 -4.75 7.41 -1.64
C LYS A 5 -6.26 7.18 -1.74
N GLN A 6 -7.08 8.00 -1.09
CA GLN A 6 -8.52 7.92 -1.28
C GLN A 6 -8.90 8.12 -2.75
N LYS A 7 -9.82 7.28 -3.22
CA LYS A 7 -10.43 7.45 -4.54
C LYS A 7 -11.25 8.73 -4.57
N PRO A 8 -11.44 9.34 -5.75
CA PRO A 8 -12.43 10.39 -5.91
C PRO A 8 -13.81 9.93 -5.41
N ILE A 9 -14.52 10.78 -4.66
CA ILE A 9 -15.80 10.40 -4.08
C ILE A 9 -16.84 10.04 -5.13
N ASP A 10 -16.82 10.71 -6.29
CA ASP A 10 -17.73 10.45 -7.40
C ASP A 10 -17.56 9.03 -7.97
N GLU A 11 -16.33 8.51 -8.01
CA GLU A 11 -16.05 7.13 -8.42
C GLU A 11 -16.65 6.13 -7.43
N MET A 12 -16.54 6.40 -6.13
CA MET A 12 -17.12 5.56 -5.08
C MET A 12 -18.64 5.58 -5.13
N ILE A 13 -19.24 6.76 -5.29
CA ILE A 13 -20.70 6.94 -5.39
C ILE A 13 -21.29 6.12 -6.54
N GLU A 14 -20.64 6.12 -7.71
CA GLU A 14 -21.13 5.36 -8.87
C GLU A 14 -21.28 3.86 -8.57
N GLY A 15 -20.35 3.29 -7.78
CA GLY A 15 -20.44 1.91 -7.31
C GLY A 15 -21.49 1.66 -6.21
N LEU A 16 -21.90 2.72 -5.51
CA LEU A 16 -22.81 2.65 -4.35
C LEU A 16 -24.26 3.03 -4.69
N LYS A 17 -24.52 3.61 -5.87
CA LYS A 17 -25.81 4.22 -6.22
C LYS A 17 -27.03 3.31 -6.07
N ASN A 18 -26.85 2.00 -6.24
CA ASN A 18 -27.92 1.01 -6.18
C ASN A 18 -28.08 0.36 -4.79
N ALA A 19 -27.23 0.70 -3.81
CA ALA A 19 -27.30 0.15 -2.46
C ALA A 19 -28.16 1.02 -1.54
N ASP A 20 -28.91 0.40 -0.64
CA ASP A 20 -29.73 1.07 0.37
C ASP A 20 -29.11 0.94 1.77
N LYS A 21 -28.24 -0.06 1.98
CA LYS A 21 -27.45 -0.26 3.20
C LYS A 21 -25.97 -0.42 2.87
N ILE A 22 -25.18 0.58 3.23
CA ILE A 22 -23.74 0.64 2.98
C ILE A 22 -23.01 0.56 4.32
N LEU A 23 -21.98 -0.29 4.39
CA LEU A 23 -21.01 -0.29 5.48
C LEU A 23 -19.72 0.36 4.99
N VAL A 24 -19.27 1.43 5.64
CA VAL A 24 -17.95 2.02 5.40
C VAL A 24 -16.96 1.39 6.38
N ALA A 25 -16.05 0.56 5.88
CA ALA A 25 -15.11 -0.21 6.67
C ALA A 25 -13.68 0.35 6.57
N GLY A 26 -13.14 0.89 7.65
CA GLY A 26 -11.76 1.37 7.75
C GLY A 26 -10.75 0.31 8.17
N CYS A 27 -9.46 0.59 7.93
CA CYS A 27 -8.32 -0.20 8.42
C CYS A 27 -7.37 0.74 9.16
N ASN A 28 -7.06 0.47 10.43
CA ASN A 28 -6.36 1.40 11.34
C ASN A 28 -4.82 1.36 11.27
N GLU A 29 -4.25 0.56 10.37
CA GLU A 29 -2.81 0.31 10.34
C GLU A 29 -2.15 1.07 9.17
N CYS A 30 -1.70 0.37 8.14
CA CYS A 30 -0.86 0.95 7.08
C CYS A 30 -1.45 2.20 6.41
N VAL A 31 -2.74 2.18 6.09
CA VAL A 31 -3.42 3.24 5.33
C VAL A 31 -3.86 4.42 6.19
N THR A 32 -3.91 4.25 7.51
CA THR A 32 -4.12 5.35 8.47
C THR A 32 -2.89 6.23 8.58
N VAL A 33 -1.70 5.66 8.48
CA VAL A 33 -0.44 6.42 8.48
C VAL A 33 -0.34 7.36 7.27
N CYS A 34 -1.02 7.06 6.16
CA CYS A 34 -1.13 7.95 5.01
C CYS A 34 -2.47 8.69 4.90
N GLU A 35 -3.19 8.82 6.02
CA GLU A 35 -4.44 9.59 6.15
C GLU A 35 -5.47 9.24 5.05
N SER A 36 -5.51 7.97 4.62
CA SER A 36 -6.39 7.51 3.54
C SER A 36 -7.41 6.47 3.99
N GLY A 37 -7.22 5.90 5.18
CA GLY A 37 -8.17 5.04 5.86
C GLY A 37 -8.04 5.18 7.36
N GLY A 38 -8.79 4.38 8.11
CA GLY A 38 -8.88 4.49 9.57
C GLY A 38 -10.08 5.30 10.01
N LYS A 39 -10.25 5.43 11.32
CA LYS A 39 -11.51 5.90 11.92
C LYS A 39 -11.92 7.30 11.48
N LYS A 40 -10.97 8.23 11.38
CA LYS A 40 -11.26 9.63 11.01
C LYS A 40 -11.72 9.71 9.56
N GLU A 41 -10.99 9.08 8.65
CA GLU A 41 -11.25 9.06 7.22
C GLU A 41 -12.58 8.37 6.90
N VAL A 42 -12.92 7.29 7.63
CA VAL A 42 -14.23 6.64 7.59
C VAL A 42 -15.35 7.61 7.96
N ALA A 43 -15.24 8.29 9.11
CA ALA A 43 -16.29 9.20 9.59
C ALA A 43 -16.52 10.39 8.65
N VAL A 44 -15.44 10.96 8.10
CA VAL A 44 -15.52 12.04 7.11
C VAL A 44 -16.21 11.57 5.84
N LEU A 45 -15.80 10.42 5.30
CA LEU A 45 -16.38 9.87 4.08
C LEU A 45 -17.85 9.46 4.26
N ALA A 46 -18.18 8.78 5.35
CA ALA A 46 -19.55 8.38 5.64
C ALA A 46 -20.47 9.60 5.75
N SER A 47 -20.02 10.68 6.39
CA SER A 47 -20.78 11.93 6.48
C SER A 47 -20.99 12.56 5.10
N ALA A 48 -19.96 12.58 4.24
CA ALA A 48 -20.07 13.09 2.88
C ALA A 48 -21.04 12.27 2.02
N LEU A 49 -21.00 10.94 2.13
CA LEU A 49 -21.92 10.04 1.42
C LEU A 49 -23.37 10.21 1.89
N ARG A 50 -23.60 10.32 3.21
CA ARG A 50 -24.96 10.57 3.76
C ARG A 50 -25.54 11.88 3.20
N MET A 51 -24.73 12.94 3.20
CA MET A 51 -25.14 14.24 2.63
C MET A 51 -25.43 14.15 1.12
N TYR A 52 -24.59 13.43 0.37
CA TYR A 52 -24.79 13.23 -1.06
C TYR A 52 -26.14 12.56 -1.36
N PHE A 53 -26.43 11.40 -0.75
CA PHE A 53 -27.66 10.67 -1.03
C PHE A 53 -28.91 11.44 -0.58
N MET A 54 -28.85 12.11 0.58
CA MET A 54 -29.93 12.96 1.07
C MET A 54 -30.26 14.10 0.09
N ASN A 55 -29.23 14.77 -0.46
CA ASN A 55 -29.43 15.83 -1.45
C ASN A 55 -30.00 15.34 -2.79
N HIS A 56 -29.90 14.03 -3.07
CA HIS A 56 -30.48 13.38 -4.25
C HIS A 56 -31.80 12.66 -3.94
N GLY A 57 -32.40 12.91 -2.78
CA GLY A 57 -33.70 12.34 -2.39
C GLY A 57 -33.68 10.84 -2.16
N LYS A 58 -32.50 10.24 -1.94
CA LYS A 58 -32.35 8.81 -1.62
C LYS A 58 -32.03 8.63 -0.15
N GLU A 59 -32.87 7.89 0.57
CA GLU A 59 -32.58 7.47 1.94
C GLU A 59 -31.70 6.23 1.91
N VAL A 60 -30.45 6.35 2.37
CA VAL A 60 -29.47 5.25 2.41
C VAL A 60 -28.95 5.13 3.84
N LYS A 61 -29.02 3.92 4.40
CA LYS A 61 -28.41 3.61 5.70
C LYS A 61 -26.91 3.44 5.51
N ILE A 62 -26.13 4.32 6.12
CA ILE A 62 -24.67 4.24 6.10
C ILE A 62 -24.16 4.05 7.52
N ASP A 63 -23.61 2.88 7.80
CA ASP A 63 -22.95 2.58 9.07
C ASP A 63 -21.43 2.55 8.89
N GLU A 64 -20.72 2.66 10.00
CA GLU A 64 -19.26 2.80 10.03
C GLU A 64 -18.67 1.70 10.91
N ILE A 65 -17.55 1.14 10.46
CA ILE A 65 -16.71 0.28 11.28
C ILE A 65 -15.26 0.52 10.94
N THR A 66 -14.36 0.27 11.87
CA THR A 66 -12.94 0.35 11.62
C THR A 66 -12.25 -0.78 12.34
N LEU A 67 -11.65 -1.68 11.57
CA LEU A 67 -10.91 -2.82 12.07
C LEU A 67 -9.44 -2.45 12.21
N GLU A 68 -8.72 -3.14 13.08
CA GLU A 68 -7.25 -2.98 13.17
C GLU A 68 -6.62 -3.32 11.81
N ARG A 69 -6.94 -4.51 11.29
CA ARG A 69 -6.50 -4.99 9.97
C ARG A 69 -7.63 -5.67 9.23
N GLN A 70 -7.79 -5.36 7.94
CA GLN A 70 -8.72 -6.07 7.07
C GLN A 70 -8.08 -7.25 6.33
N CYS A 71 -6.77 -7.39 6.41
CA CYS A 71 -5.99 -8.47 5.76
C CYS A 71 -5.62 -9.59 6.75
N ASP A 72 -6.39 -9.77 7.81
CA ASP A 72 -6.10 -10.68 8.91
C ASP A 72 -7.41 -11.30 9.42
N HIS A 73 -7.41 -12.62 9.59
CA HIS A 73 -8.62 -13.39 9.86
C HIS A 73 -9.28 -13.00 11.19
N GLU A 74 -8.49 -12.73 12.22
CA GLU A 74 -8.98 -12.50 13.58
C GLU A 74 -9.85 -11.24 13.64
N TYR A 75 -9.32 -10.13 13.12
CA TYR A 75 -10.03 -8.84 13.08
C TYR A 75 -11.24 -8.87 12.15
N LEU A 76 -11.20 -9.65 11.05
CA LEU A 76 -12.37 -9.78 10.20
C LEU A 76 -13.54 -10.49 10.91
N GLU A 77 -13.32 -11.33 11.93
CA GLU A 77 -14.43 -12.00 12.66
C GLU A 77 -15.38 -11.00 13.34
N GLU A 78 -14.93 -9.77 13.63
CA GLU A 78 -15.78 -8.71 14.18
C GLU A 78 -17.00 -8.41 13.29
N LEU A 79 -16.85 -8.62 11.97
CA LEU A 79 -17.92 -8.40 10.99
C LEU A 79 -18.90 -9.57 10.85
N ARG A 80 -18.57 -10.75 11.40
CA ARG A 80 -19.26 -12.00 11.08
C ARG A 80 -20.76 -11.97 11.34
N LYS A 81 -21.20 -11.25 12.36
CA LYS A 81 -22.62 -11.19 12.76
C LYS A 81 -23.41 -10.07 12.08
N VAL A 82 -22.72 -9.15 11.41
CA VAL A 82 -23.32 -7.89 10.94
C VAL A 82 -23.20 -7.69 9.43
N ILE A 83 -22.22 -8.31 8.77
CA ILE A 83 -21.91 -7.99 7.38
C ILE A 83 -23.05 -8.34 6.40
N ASP A 84 -23.80 -9.41 6.68
CA ASP A 84 -24.95 -9.85 5.87
C ASP A 84 -26.14 -8.87 5.94
N GLN A 85 -26.08 -7.85 6.81
CA GLN A 85 -27.13 -6.83 6.94
C GLN A 85 -26.97 -5.68 5.92
N TYR A 86 -25.84 -5.63 5.21
CA TYR A 86 -25.49 -4.57 4.27
C TYR A 86 -25.53 -5.10 2.83
N ASP A 87 -25.95 -4.24 1.90
CA ASP A 87 -25.96 -4.55 0.48
C ASP A 87 -24.55 -4.47 -0.12
N ILE A 88 -23.69 -3.64 0.48
CA ILE A 88 -22.33 -3.39 0.01
C ILE A 88 -21.42 -2.86 1.12
N VAL A 89 -20.15 -3.23 1.06
CA VAL A 89 -19.10 -2.68 1.93
C VAL A 89 -18.17 -1.79 1.10
N LEU A 90 -18.01 -0.53 1.50
CA LEU A 90 -16.95 0.34 1.00
C LEU A 90 -15.74 0.24 1.93
N SER A 91 -14.70 -0.46 1.49
CA SER A 91 -13.49 -0.66 2.28
C SER A 91 -12.44 0.41 2.02
N LEU A 92 -12.01 1.11 3.08
CA LEU A 92 -10.85 2.01 3.10
C LEU A 92 -9.56 1.27 3.50
N ALA A 93 -9.45 -0.02 3.20
CA ALA A 93 -8.19 -0.77 3.30
C ALA A 93 -7.44 -0.77 1.96
N CYS A 94 -6.15 -1.10 1.99
CA CYS A 94 -5.43 -1.39 0.75
C CYS A 94 -6.00 -2.62 0.02
N GLY A 95 -5.56 -2.84 -1.22
CA GLY A 95 -6.08 -3.91 -2.08
C GLY A 95 -5.91 -5.32 -1.51
N VAL A 96 -4.97 -5.54 -0.58
CA VAL A 96 -4.85 -6.82 0.15
C VAL A 96 -6.04 -7.00 1.10
N GLY A 97 -6.39 -5.98 1.88
CA GLY A 97 -7.51 -6.03 2.81
C GLY A 97 -8.86 -6.12 2.09
N VAL A 98 -9.03 -5.39 0.99
CA VAL A 98 -10.25 -5.44 0.17
C VAL A 98 -10.49 -6.84 -0.38
N GLN A 99 -9.48 -7.46 -0.99
CA GLN A 99 -9.59 -8.82 -1.54
C GLN A 99 -9.87 -9.84 -0.45
N PHE A 100 -9.13 -9.78 0.65
CA PHE A 100 -9.28 -10.75 1.72
C PHE A 100 -10.64 -10.66 2.43
N LEU A 101 -11.15 -9.44 2.61
CA LEU A 101 -12.51 -9.21 3.10
C LEU A 101 -13.55 -9.81 2.15
N ALA A 102 -13.40 -9.59 0.84
CA ALA A 102 -14.31 -10.14 -0.17
C ALA A 102 -14.26 -11.67 -0.25
N GLU A 103 -13.07 -12.27 -0.13
CA GLU A 103 -12.87 -13.72 -0.09
C GLU A 103 -13.56 -14.35 1.13
N LYS A 104 -13.44 -13.71 2.31
CA LYS A 104 -14.05 -14.21 3.54
C LYS A 104 -15.57 -14.10 3.53
N TYR A 105 -16.11 -13.03 2.94
CA TYR A 105 -17.54 -12.73 2.92
C TYR A 105 -18.09 -12.69 1.50
N MET A 106 -18.05 -13.84 0.82
CA MET A 106 -18.35 -13.97 -0.61
C MET A 106 -19.74 -13.48 -1.06
N ARG A 107 -20.72 -13.36 -0.14
CA ARG A 107 -22.08 -12.92 -0.48
C ARG A 107 -22.26 -11.41 -0.45
N THR A 108 -21.38 -10.68 0.22
CA THR A 108 -21.47 -9.23 0.36
C THR A 108 -20.45 -8.57 -0.57
N PRO A 109 -20.89 -7.79 -1.57
CA PRO A 109 -19.99 -7.02 -2.42
C PRO A 109 -19.08 -6.09 -1.61
N VAL A 110 -17.79 -6.05 -1.96
CA VAL A 110 -16.80 -5.16 -1.34
C VAL A 110 -16.17 -4.29 -2.42
N LEU A 111 -16.26 -2.98 -2.25
CA LEU A 111 -15.63 -2.00 -3.13
C LEU A 111 -14.42 -1.34 -2.46
N PRO A 112 -13.34 -1.09 -3.21
CA PRO A 112 -12.23 -0.29 -2.71
C PRO A 112 -12.62 1.19 -2.67
N GLY A 113 -12.37 1.87 -1.55
CA GLY A 113 -12.45 3.33 -1.44
C GLY A 113 -11.08 4.03 -1.51
N VAL A 114 -10.00 3.26 -1.69
CA VAL A 114 -8.64 3.79 -1.87
C VAL A 114 -7.92 3.08 -3.02
N ASP A 115 -7.01 3.80 -3.66
CA ASP A 115 -6.00 3.25 -4.56
C ASP A 115 -4.77 2.84 -3.74
N THR A 116 -4.33 1.60 -3.89
CA THR A 116 -3.05 1.15 -3.31
C THR A 116 -1.91 1.60 -4.20
N CYS A 117 -1.01 2.44 -3.67
CA CYS A 117 0.03 3.07 -4.47
C CYS A 117 1.35 2.29 -4.41
N PHE A 118 1.97 2.18 -3.22
CA PHE A 118 3.30 1.58 -3.07
C PHE A 118 3.64 1.22 -1.62
N MET A 119 4.72 0.45 -1.41
CA MET A 119 5.27 0.20 -0.07
C MET A 119 6.30 1.27 0.28
N GLY A 120 5.96 2.12 1.23
CA GLY A 120 6.70 3.33 1.52
C GLY A 120 6.96 3.58 2.99
N VAL A 121 7.41 4.80 3.25
CA VAL A 121 7.58 5.41 4.57
C VAL A 121 7.05 6.84 4.54
N THR A 122 6.66 7.35 5.70
CA THR A 122 6.37 8.76 5.90
C THR A 122 7.69 9.52 6.06
N GLU A 123 8.00 10.43 5.14
CA GLU A 123 9.15 11.33 5.33
C GLU A 123 8.76 12.50 6.22
N GLN A 124 7.58 13.05 5.93
CA GLN A 124 6.92 14.07 6.73
C GLN A 124 5.42 13.97 6.47
N ARG A 125 4.60 14.58 7.33
CA ARG A 125 3.15 14.58 7.13
C ARG A 125 2.80 15.16 5.75
N GLY A 126 2.02 14.42 4.96
CA GLY A 126 1.68 14.80 3.58
C GLY A 126 2.68 14.35 2.52
N VAL A 127 3.81 13.74 2.90
CA VAL A 127 4.84 13.26 1.96
C VAL A 127 5.25 11.82 2.30
N TRP A 128 4.90 10.91 1.40
CA TRP A 128 5.26 9.50 1.48
C TRP A 128 6.06 9.11 0.26
N THR A 129 7.12 8.33 0.46
CA THR A 129 7.99 7.91 -0.63
C THR A 129 8.25 6.41 -0.59
N GLU A 130 8.43 5.83 -1.76
CA GLU A 130 8.61 4.39 -1.92
C GLU A 130 9.96 3.92 -1.34
N ARG A 131 9.94 2.76 -0.68
CA ARG A 131 11.14 2.12 -0.10
C ARG A 131 11.30 0.65 -0.44
N CYS A 132 10.26 0.00 -0.96
CA CYS A 132 10.30 -1.43 -1.24
C CYS A 132 9.39 -1.77 -2.43
N GLN A 133 9.84 -2.74 -3.24
CA GLN A 133 9.02 -3.37 -4.29
C GLN A 133 8.55 -4.78 -3.88
N GLY A 134 9.03 -5.28 -2.73
CA GLY A 134 8.71 -6.60 -2.21
C GLY A 134 9.14 -7.70 -3.16
N CYS A 135 10.32 -7.63 -3.77
CA CYS A 135 10.76 -8.49 -4.87
C CYS A 135 11.25 -9.90 -4.47
N GLY A 136 10.91 -10.38 -3.27
CA GLY A 136 11.14 -11.77 -2.82
C GLY A 136 12.59 -12.17 -2.48
N GLN A 137 13.57 -11.36 -2.84
CA GLN A 137 14.99 -11.59 -2.49
C GLN A 137 15.63 -10.23 -2.19
N CYS A 138 15.83 -9.97 -0.91
CA CYS A 138 16.35 -8.71 -0.39
C CYS A 138 17.87 -8.62 -0.56
N ILE A 139 18.37 -7.44 -0.95
CA ILE A 139 19.81 -7.17 -1.11
C ILE A 139 20.32 -6.02 -0.24
N LEU A 140 19.48 -5.49 0.65
CA LEU A 140 19.79 -4.31 1.46
C LEU A 140 21.07 -4.46 2.29
N ALA A 141 21.41 -5.69 2.68
CA ALA A 141 22.65 -6.00 3.39
C ALA A 141 23.92 -5.62 2.61
N ARG A 142 23.86 -5.68 1.27
CA ARG A 142 24.98 -5.34 0.35
C ARG A 142 25.01 -3.87 -0.03
N THR A 143 23.87 -3.18 0.01
CA THR A 143 23.73 -1.80 -0.47
C THR A 143 23.59 -0.77 0.66
N GLY A 144 24.12 -1.09 1.84
CA GLY A 144 24.09 -0.20 3.00
C GLY A 144 22.68 0.16 3.50
N GLY A 145 21.68 -0.66 3.19
CA GLY A 145 20.28 -0.38 3.55
C GLY A 145 19.50 0.46 2.53
N ILE A 146 20.08 0.80 1.38
CA ILE A 146 19.40 1.54 0.32
C ILE A 146 19.00 0.57 -0.80
N CYS A 147 17.71 0.45 -1.10
CA CYS A 147 17.21 -0.48 -2.12
C CYS A 147 17.49 0.06 -3.54
N PRO A 148 18.34 -0.57 -4.36
CA PRO A 148 18.54 -0.10 -5.73
C PRO A 148 17.31 -0.37 -6.62
N VAL A 149 16.43 -1.30 -6.26
CA VAL A 149 15.21 -1.59 -7.05
C VAL A 149 14.17 -0.47 -6.93
N SER A 150 13.95 0.05 -5.72
CA SER A 150 12.95 1.10 -5.49
C SER A 150 13.54 2.51 -5.47
N ARG A 151 14.86 2.67 -5.26
CA ARG A 151 15.51 3.99 -5.15
C ARG A 151 16.33 4.37 -6.40
N CYS A 152 16.53 3.46 -7.35
CA CYS A 152 17.15 3.79 -8.63
C CYS A 152 16.12 3.61 -9.75
N ALA A 153 15.90 4.65 -10.55
CA ALA A 153 14.99 4.61 -11.71
C ALA A 153 15.32 3.47 -12.70
N LYS A 154 16.61 3.13 -12.83
CA LYS A 154 17.10 2.05 -13.70
C LYS A 154 17.24 0.70 -12.99
N ARG A 155 16.99 0.63 -11.68
CA ARG A 155 17.03 -0.61 -10.89
C ARG A 155 18.35 -1.38 -10.98
N LEU A 156 19.48 -0.67 -11.10
CA LEU A 156 20.80 -1.27 -11.30
C LEU A 156 21.39 -1.85 -10.01
N PHE A 157 21.96 -3.05 -10.08
CA PHE A 157 22.51 -3.78 -8.93
C PHE A 157 24.04 -3.64 -8.78
N ASN A 158 24.75 -3.32 -9.86
CA ASN A 158 26.22 -3.33 -9.91
C ASN A 158 26.76 -1.95 -10.34
N GLY A 159 26.44 -0.92 -9.56
CA GLY A 159 26.98 0.43 -9.74
C GLY A 159 26.10 1.42 -10.50
N PRO A 160 26.52 2.70 -10.54
CA PRO A 160 25.78 3.79 -11.17
C PRO A 160 25.75 3.68 -12.70
N CYS A 161 24.68 4.21 -13.30
CA CYS A 161 24.49 4.20 -14.76
C CYS A 161 25.31 5.22 -15.56
N GLY A 162 26.15 6.03 -14.90
CA GLY A 162 26.87 7.15 -15.51
C GLY A 162 26.06 8.44 -15.75
N GLY A 163 24.72 8.39 -15.71
CA GLY A 163 23.88 9.57 -15.96
C GLY A 163 23.66 10.51 -14.78
N SER A 164 24.02 10.10 -13.57
CA SER A 164 23.81 10.94 -12.37
C SER A 164 24.76 12.15 -12.36
N THR A 165 24.22 13.33 -12.07
CA THR A 165 25.00 14.58 -11.99
C THR A 165 24.81 15.22 -10.62
N ARG A 166 25.91 15.59 -9.95
CA ARG A 166 25.89 16.20 -8.59
C ARG A 166 25.01 15.43 -7.58
N GLY A 167 25.05 14.10 -7.64
CA GLY A 167 24.28 13.22 -6.75
C GLY A 167 22.80 13.04 -7.10
N LYS A 168 22.29 13.71 -8.14
CA LYS A 168 20.91 13.64 -8.60
C LYS A 168 20.74 12.68 -9.78
N CYS A 169 19.54 12.14 -9.94
CA CYS A 169 19.19 11.23 -11.03
C CYS A 169 19.08 12.01 -12.36
N GLU A 170 19.30 11.33 -13.49
CA GLU A 170 19.19 11.99 -14.82
C GLU A 170 17.74 12.31 -15.21
N ILE A 171 16.77 11.57 -14.65
CA ILE A 171 15.37 11.71 -15.03
C ILE A 171 14.68 12.90 -14.35
N ASP A 172 15.27 13.39 -13.26
CA ASP A 172 14.72 14.48 -12.45
C ASP A 172 15.83 15.08 -11.57
N LYS A 173 15.96 16.41 -11.61
CA LYS A 173 16.97 17.18 -10.86
C LYS A 173 16.72 17.16 -9.35
N ASP A 174 15.49 16.92 -8.92
CA ASP A 174 15.14 16.87 -7.50
C ASP A 174 15.27 15.46 -6.92
N LEU A 175 15.22 14.43 -7.77
CA LEU A 175 15.36 13.03 -7.38
C LEU A 175 16.81 12.65 -7.05
N ASP A 176 17.05 12.20 -5.82
CA ASP A 176 18.36 11.65 -5.43
C ASP A 176 18.70 10.39 -6.22
N CYS A 177 19.95 10.28 -6.68
CA CYS A 177 20.42 9.07 -7.33
C CYS A 177 20.57 7.95 -6.28
N GLY A 178 19.85 6.84 -6.46
CA GLY A 178 19.95 5.68 -5.58
C GLY A 178 21.38 5.19 -5.36
N TRP A 179 22.24 5.22 -6.38
CA TRP A 179 23.65 4.82 -6.24
C TRP A 179 24.52 5.85 -5.51
N GLN A 180 24.22 7.14 -5.64
CA GLN A 180 24.87 8.15 -4.82
C GLN A 180 24.55 7.91 -3.34
N LEU A 181 23.29 7.61 -3.01
CA LEU A 181 22.85 7.30 -1.66
C LEU A 181 23.54 6.04 -1.12
N ILE A 182 23.64 4.98 -1.93
CA ILE A 182 24.35 3.74 -1.58
C ILE A 182 25.82 4.02 -1.26
N ILE A 183 26.54 4.69 -2.17
CA ILE A 183 27.98 4.97 -2.02
C ILE A 183 28.23 5.83 -0.79
N ASN A 184 27.46 6.90 -0.59
CA ASN A 184 27.57 7.75 0.60
C ASN A 184 27.36 6.92 1.87
N ARG A 185 26.34 6.06 1.89
CA ARG A 185 26.04 5.23 3.04
C ARG A 185 27.12 4.18 3.32
N LEU A 186 27.70 3.56 2.29
CA LEU A 186 28.80 2.61 2.45
C LEU A 186 30.08 3.30 2.96
N LYS A 187 30.38 4.53 2.50
CA LYS A 187 31.49 5.33 3.02
C LYS A 187 31.33 5.62 4.52
N GLU A 188 30.16 6.09 4.94
CA GLU A 188 29.86 6.36 6.35
C GLU A 188 29.97 5.12 7.24
N LEU A 189 29.68 3.94 6.68
CA LEU A 189 29.80 2.67 7.40
C LEU A 189 31.22 2.09 7.38
N GLY A 190 32.18 2.72 6.71
CA GLY A 190 33.52 2.15 6.50
C GLY A 190 33.53 0.88 5.64
N ARG A 191 32.50 0.67 4.81
CA ARG A 191 32.26 -0.54 4.01
C ARG A 191 32.32 -0.28 2.51
N LEU A 192 33.18 0.65 2.08
CA LEU A 192 33.25 1.01 0.66
C LEU A 192 33.73 -0.16 -0.21
N GLU A 193 34.47 -1.11 0.34
CA GLU A 193 34.87 -2.35 -0.35
C GLU A 193 33.68 -3.20 -0.84
N ASP A 194 32.52 -3.13 -0.17
CA ASP A 194 31.31 -3.84 -0.61
C ASP A 194 30.78 -3.34 -1.96
N TYR A 195 31.12 -2.10 -2.35
CA TYR A 195 30.76 -1.54 -3.65
C TYR A 195 31.43 -2.28 -4.81
N GLU A 196 32.65 -2.80 -4.61
CA GLU A 196 33.40 -3.55 -5.62
C GLU A 196 32.91 -4.99 -5.79
N LEU A 197 32.04 -5.47 -4.88
CA LEU A 197 31.49 -6.82 -4.94
C LEU A 197 30.34 -6.90 -5.96
N LEU A 198 30.54 -7.72 -6.99
CA LEU A 198 29.49 -8.01 -7.96
C LEU A 198 28.35 -8.79 -7.31
N ILE A 199 27.15 -8.22 -7.38
CA ILE A 199 25.92 -8.89 -7.01
C ILE A 199 25.57 -9.87 -8.15
N PRO A 200 25.29 -11.15 -7.82
CA PRO A 200 24.88 -12.13 -8.82
C PRO A 200 23.57 -11.71 -9.49
N ILE A 201 23.30 -12.30 -10.66
CA ILE A 201 22.05 -12.09 -11.37
C ILE A 201 20.89 -12.43 -10.41
N LYS A 202 20.00 -11.46 -10.22
CA LYS A 202 18.83 -11.63 -9.37
C LYS A 202 17.85 -12.61 -10.01
N ASP A 203 17.35 -13.53 -9.21
CA ASP A 203 16.23 -14.39 -9.60
C ASP A 203 14.93 -13.58 -9.55
N TRP A 204 14.42 -13.23 -10.74
CA TRP A 204 13.17 -12.50 -10.91
C TRP A 204 11.94 -13.42 -10.98
N SER A 205 12.11 -14.74 -11.03
CA SER A 205 10.99 -15.69 -10.97
C SER A 205 10.21 -15.58 -9.65
N ARG A 206 10.86 -15.07 -8.59
CA ARG A 206 10.26 -14.81 -7.28
C ARG A 206 9.62 -13.41 -7.17
N GLU A 207 9.68 -12.61 -8.22
CA GLU A 207 9.01 -11.31 -8.31
C GLU A 207 7.59 -11.45 -8.88
N ARG A 208 6.96 -10.33 -9.28
CA ARG A 208 5.58 -10.30 -9.79
C ARG A 208 5.43 -11.09 -11.10
N ALA A 209 6.51 -11.27 -11.86
CA ALA A 209 6.49 -11.94 -13.16
C ALA A 209 6.30 -13.46 -13.07
N GLY A 210 6.59 -14.08 -11.92
CA GLY A 210 6.42 -15.52 -11.71
C GLY A 210 5.01 -15.96 -11.29
N GLY A 211 4.05 -15.02 -11.20
CA GLY A 211 2.69 -15.28 -10.73
C GLY A 211 2.50 -15.02 -9.23
N PRO A 212 1.31 -15.38 -8.68
CA PRO A 212 1.00 -15.21 -7.27
C PRO A 212 1.98 -15.98 -6.37
N ARG A 213 2.45 -15.32 -5.30
CA ARG A 213 3.54 -15.84 -4.46
C ARG A 213 3.00 -16.39 -3.16
N LYS A 214 3.62 -17.46 -2.67
CA LYS A 214 3.28 -18.12 -1.40
C LYS A 214 4.55 -18.38 -0.59
N ILE A 215 4.48 -18.11 0.71
CA ILE A 215 5.50 -18.49 1.69
C ILE A 215 4.79 -19.35 2.73
N VAL A 216 5.35 -20.53 3.02
CA VAL A 216 4.90 -21.41 4.11
C VAL A 216 6.07 -21.57 5.07
N ARG A 217 5.81 -21.31 6.36
CA ARG A 217 6.76 -21.48 7.45
C ARG A 217 6.26 -22.66 8.29
N GLU A 218 6.82 -23.84 8.02
CA GLU A 218 6.45 -25.09 8.71
C GLU A 218 6.72 -25.01 10.22
N ASP A 219 7.67 -24.16 10.62
CA ASP A 219 8.02 -23.91 12.01
C ASP A 219 7.01 -23.06 12.80
N VAL A 220 5.98 -22.51 12.14
CA VAL A 220 4.96 -21.63 12.74
C VAL A 220 3.57 -22.28 12.76
N GLN A 221 3.41 -23.47 12.18
CA GLN A 221 2.14 -24.21 12.15
C GLN A 221 1.85 -24.96 13.44
#